data_AF-A0A1G1KFB3-F1
#
_entry.id   AF-A0A1G1KFB3-F1
#
_cell.length_a   1.000
_cell.length_b   1.000
_cell.length_c   1.000
_cell.angle_alpha   90.00
_cell.angle_beta   90.00
_cell.angle_gamma   90.00
#
_symmetry.space_group_name_H-M   'P 1'
#
loop_
_entity.id
_entity.type
_entity.pdbx_description
1 polymer ?
#
loop_
_entity_poly.entity_id
_entity_poly.type
_entity_poly.pdbx_seq_one_letter_code
_entity_poly.pdbx_strand_id
1 'polypeptide(L)'
;MPQPETRVCLYCKNPFAANKYSPRQKVCGSPACQKARQLESMRLWRQRNPNYFKYDESKGPQWLETQRTRSKAWREKNPEKVRAYRQKNIEQYRAYMREYMRKRRQQLKDQAGQQPPGPAP
;
A
#
# COMPACT_ATOMS: atom_id res chain seq x y z
N MET A 1 21.69 14.51 30.96
CA MET A 1 20.95 14.20 29.71
C MET A 1 21.89 13.44 28.80
N PRO A 2 21.58 12.20 28.35
CA PRO A 2 22.44 11.51 27.41
C PRO A 2 22.47 12.29 26.09
N GLN A 3 23.68 12.64 25.64
CA GLN A 3 23.92 13.32 24.38
C GLN A 3 23.41 12.46 23.22
N PRO A 4 22.81 13.05 22.16
CA PRO A 4 22.37 12.30 21.01
C PRO A 4 23.61 11.73 20.29
N GLU A 5 23.80 10.41 20.38
CA GLU A 5 24.83 9.71 19.61
C GLU A 5 24.62 9.99 18.12
N THR A 6 25.60 10.63 17.49
CA THR A 6 25.61 10.90 16.06
C THR A 6 25.88 9.59 15.33
N ARG A 7 24.96 9.17 14.47
CA ARG A 7 25.05 7.92 13.71
C ARG A 7 24.97 8.18 12.23
N VAL A 8 25.52 7.26 11.44
CA VAL A 8 25.49 7.35 9.98
C VAL A 8 24.35 6.53 9.43
N CYS A 9 23.52 7.11 8.56
CA CYS A 9 22.41 6.41 7.92
C CYS A 9 22.93 5.33 6.95
N LEU A 10 22.39 4.12 7.02
CA LEU A 10 22.77 3.04 6.10
C LEU A 10 22.50 3.35 4.61
N TYR A 11 21.49 4.17 4.31
CA TYR A 11 21.07 4.48 2.94
C TYR A 11 21.75 5.74 2.39
N CYS A 12 21.48 6.92 2.97
CA CYS A 12 22.03 8.17 2.45
C CYS A 12 23.44 8.53 2.96
N LYS A 13 24.01 7.73 3.87
CA LYS A 13 25.33 7.96 4.50
C LYS A 13 25.50 9.29 5.25
N ASN A 14 24.42 10.06 5.42
CA ASN A 14 24.45 11.28 6.20
C ASN A 14 24.41 10.99 7.70
N PRO A 15 25.08 11.82 8.53
CA PRO A 15 24.95 11.76 9.97
C PRO A 15 23.53 12.15 10.40
N PHE A 16 23.00 11.49 11.43
CA PHE A 16 21.70 11.76 12.02
C PHE A 16 21.70 11.46 13.52
N ALA A 17 20.86 12.17 14.26
CA ALA A 17 20.58 11.87 15.67
C ALA A 17 19.51 10.78 15.76
N ALA A 18 19.78 9.71 16.52
CA ALA A 18 18.80 8.66 16.75
C ALA A 18 17.60 9.19 17.56
N ASN A 19 16.41 8.67 17.28
CA ASN A 19 15.22 8.97 18.08
C ASN A 19 15.42 8.46 19.52
N LYS A 20 15.05 9.26 20.52
CA LYS A 20 15.05 8.91 21.95
C LYS A 20 14.38 7.54 22.24
N TYR A 21 13.29 7.24 21.53
CA TYR A 21 12.55 5.97 21.68
C TYR A 21 13.07 4.84 20.81
N SER A 22 14.04 5.12 19.92
CA SER A 22 14.69 4.11 19.08
C SER A 22 16.21 4.28 19.11
N PRO A 23 16.84 4.03 20.27
CA PRO A 23 18.28 4.16 20.43
C PRO A 23 19.07 3.11 19.64
N ARG A 24 18.44 2.21 18.88
CA ARG A 24 19.08 1.27 17.94
C ARG A 24 18.79 1.60 16.47
N GLN A 25 18.26 2.80 16.20
CA GLN A 25 17.96 3.27 14.86
C GLN A 25 19.23 3.28 14.00
N LYS A 26 19.15 2.61 12.83
CA LYS A 26 20.25 2.52 11.84
C LYS A 26 20.02 3.39 10.60
N VAL A 27 18.84 3.98 10.47
CA VAL A 27 18.37 4.68 9.27
C VAL A 27 17.73 5.99 9.68
N CYS A 28 18.10 7.10 9.04
CA CYS A 28 17.59 8.43 9.38
C CYS A 28 16.08 8.57 9.12
N GLY A 29 15.48 9.67 9.59
CA GLY A 29 14.04 9.94 9.45
C GLY A 29 13.58 10.38 8.06
N SER A 30 14.46 10.49 7.07
CA SER A 30 14.06 10.99 5.75
C SER A 30 13.08 10.04 5.05
N PRO A 31 12.03 10.54 4.38
CA PRO A 31 11.03 9.69 3.71
C PRO A 31 11.64 8.72 2.70
N ALA A 32 12.66 9.18 1.96
CA ALA A 32 13.37 8.35 1.00
C ALA A 32 14.09 7.16 1.67
N CYS A 33 14.81 7.39 2.77
CA CYS A 33 15.52 6.32 3.48
C CYS A 33 14.56 5.38 4.22
N GLN A 34 13.46 5.91 4.75
CA GLN A 34 12.40 5.09 5.35
C GLN A 34 11.73 4.18 4.32
N LYS A 35 11.43 4.70 3.12
CA LYS A 35 10.88 3.92 2.01
C LYS A 35 11.87 2.83 1.56
N ALA A 36 13.15 3.16 1.40
CA ALA A 36 14.18 2.18 1.04
C ALA A 36 14.30 1.06 2.09
N ARG A 37 14.28 1.41 3.38
CA ARG A 37 14.26 0.44 4.50
C ARG A 37 13.04 -0.48 4.46
N GLN A 38 11.87 0.08 4.20
CA GLN A 38 10.64 -0.69 4.10
C GLN A 38 10.70 -1.68 2.95
N LEU A 39 11.14 -1.25 1.77
CA LEU A 39 11.26 -2.10 0.59
C LEU A 39 12.25 -3.25 0.82
N GLU A 40 13.41 -2.96 1.41
CA GLU A 40 14.41 -3.99 1.72
C GLU A 40 13.91 -4.99 2.76
N SER A 41 13.25 -4.51 3.81
CA SER A 41 12.62 -5.38 4.82
C SER A 41 11.58 -6.30 4.19
N MET A 42 10.74 -5.77 3.31
CA MET A 42 9.76 -6.57 2.56
C MET A 42 10.43 -7.58 1.63
N ARG A 43 11.52 -7.22 0.95
CA ARG A 43 12.30 -8.13 0.11
C ARG A 43 12.85 -9.32 0.92
N LEU A 44 13.53 -9.04 2.03
CA LEU A 44 14.10 -10.09 2.91
C LEU A 44 13.00 -10.97 3.51
N TRP A 45 11.89 -10.36 3.91
CA TRP A 45 10.76 -11.09 4.46
C TRP A 45 10.17 -12.05 3.41
N ARG A 46 9.99 -11.61 2.16
CA ARG A 46 9.48 -12.45 1.06
C ARG A 46 10.43 -13.60 0.72
N GLN A 47 11.75 -13.37 0.74
CA GLN A 47 12.74 -14.45 0.55
C GLN A 47 12.59 -15.55 1.61
N ARG A 48 12.32 -15.17 2.86
CA ARG A 48 12.08 -16.12 3.96
C ARG A 48 10.68 -16.74 3.94
N ASN A 49 9.72 -16.11 3.24
CA ASN A 49 8.32 -16.54 3.17
C ASN A 49 7.90 -16.75 1.71
N PRO A 50 8.52 -17.69 0.97
CA PRO A 50 8.31 -17.85 -0.48
C PRO A 50 6.88 -18.29 -0.84
N ASN A 51 6.17 -18.91 0.10
CA ASN A 51 4.79 -19.36 -0.08
C ASN A 51 3.74 -18.29 0.29
N TYR A 52 4.17 -17.10 0.71
CA TYR A 52 3.23 -16.04 1.03
C TYR A 52 2.59 -15.48 -0.25
N PHE A 53 1.27 -15.58 -0.31
CA PHE A 53 0.47 -15.40 -1.52
C PHE A 53 0.06 -13.95 -1.83
N LYS A 54 0.40 -12.98 -0.96
CA LYS A 54 -0.06 -11.60 -1.11
C LYS A 54 0.96 -10.76 -1.89
N TYR A 55 0.57 -10.45 -3.13
CA TYR A 55 1.19 -9.49 -4.06
C TYR A 55 2.73 -9.51 -4.06
N ASP A 56 3.26 -10.49 -4.80
CA ASP A 56 4.66 -10.55 -5.14
C ASP A 56 4.88 -9.84 -6.48
N GLU A 57 5.34 -8.60 -6.44
CA GLU A 57 5.69 -7.79 -7.63
C GLU A 57 6.76 -8.47 -8.50
N SER A 58 7.54 -9.41 -7.94
CA SER A 58 8.55 -10.16 -8.69
C SER A 58 7.95 -11.19 -9.66
N LYS A 59 6.70 -11.60 -9.47
CA LYS A 59 6.08 -12.65 -10.30
C LYS A 59 5.45 -12.12 -11.59
N GLY A 60 5.49 -10.79 -11.79
CA GLY A 60 5.11 -10.15 -13.03
C GLY A 60 3.60 -10.21 -13.36
N PRO A 61 3.19 -9.61 -14.48
CA PRO A 61 1.78 -9.52 -14.88
C PRO A 61 1.13 -10.88 -15.11
N GLN A 62 1.88 -11.88 -15.59
CA GLN A 62 1.37 -13.22 -15.88
C GLN A 62 0.89 -13.96 -14.62
N TRP A 63 1.58 -13.75 -13.49
CA TRP A 63 1.17 -14.33 -12.22
C TRP A 63 -0.13 -13.71 -11.70
N LEU A 64 -0.30 -12.39 -11.86
CA LEU A 64 -1.55 -11.71 -11.50
C LEU A 64 -2.72 -12.26 -12.31
N GLU A 65 -2.54 -12.48 -13.61
CA GLU A 65 -3.57 -13.05 -14.47
C GLU A 65 -3.91 -14.49 -14.03
N THR A 66 -2.89 -15.31 -13.78
CA THR A 66 -3.08 -16.69 -13.28
C THR A 66 -3.87 -16.71 -11.96
N GLN A 67 -3.58 -15.78 -11.04
CA GLN A 67 -4.35 -15.66 -9.79
C GLN A 67 -5.80 -15.23 -10.02
N ARG A 68 -6.05 -14.30 -10.95
CA ARG A 68 -7.42 -13.91 -11.33
C ARG A 68 -8.19 -15.12 -11.87
N THR A 69 -7.60 -15.89 -12.77
CA THR A 69 -8.22 -17.10 -13.34
C THR A 69 -8.54 -18.12 -12.25
N ARG A 70 -7.58 -18.44 -11.38
CA ARG A 70 -7.78 -19.38 -10.26
C ARG A 70 -8.88 -18.91 -9.31
N SER A 71 -8.87 -17.63 -8.96
CA SER A 71 -9.88 -17.02 -8.09
C SER A 71 -11.27 -17.05 -8.72
N LYS A 72 -11.37 -16.82 -10.03
CA LYS A 72 -12.64 -16.92 -10.79
C LYS A 72 -13.16 -18.35 -10.77
N ALA A 73 -12.34 -19.33 -11.14
CA ALA A 73 -12.70 -20.74 -11.14
C ALA A 73 -13.13 -21.23 -9.75
N TRP A 74 -12.48 -20.75 -8.69
CA TRP A 74 -12.90 -21.08 -7.32
C TRP A 74 -14.28 -20.53 -6.98
N ARG A 75 -14.57 -19.26 -7.37
CA ARG A 75 -15.89 -18.64 -7.14
C ARG A 75 -17.00 -19.37 -7.90
N GLU A 76 -16.73 -19.79 -9.13
CA GLU A 76 -17.67 -20.55 -9.97
C GLU A 76 -17.97 -21.92 -9.35
N LYS A 77 -16.95 -22.61 -8.83
CA LYS A 77 -17.12 -23.90 -8.12
C LYS A 77 -17.75 -23.77 -6.74
N ASN A 78 -17.74 -22.58 -6.13
CA ASN A 78 -18.22 -22.36 -4.76
C ASN A 78 -19.24 -21.20 -4.66
N PRO A 79 -20.35 -21.24 -5.42
CA PRO A 79 -21.29 -20.13 -5.48
C PRO A 79 -21.96 -19.84 -4.13
N GLU A 80 -22.19 -20.87 -3.32
CA GLU A 80 -22.81 -20.72 -1.99
C GLU A 80 -21.92 -19.95 -1.01
N LYS A 81 -20.63 -20.28 -0.97
CA LYS A 81 -19.66 -19.56 -0.12
C LYS A 81 -19.56 -18.10 -0.52
N VAL A 82 -19.61 -17.80 -1.82
CA VAL A 82 -19.62 -16.42 -2.33
C VAL A 82 -20.91 -15.70 -1.91
N ARG A 83 -22.07 -16.34 -2.03
CA ARG A 83 -23.37 -15.77 -1.59
C ARG A 83 -23.38 -15.50 -0.09
N ALA A 84 -23.00 -16.47 0.73
CA ALA A 84 -22.93 -16.32 2.19
C ALA A 84 -21.99 -15.20 2.61
N TYR A 85 -20.81 -15.10 1.98
CA TYR A 85 -19.88 -14.00 2.22
C TYR A 85 -20.48 -12.64 1.84
N ARG A 86 -21.12 -12.53 0.67
CA ARG A 86 -21.77 -11.29 0.24
C ARG A 86 -22.87 -10.87 1.20
N GLN A 87 -23.68 -11.80 1.66
CA GLN A 87 -24.77 -11.53 2.61
C GLN A 87 -24.22 -11.08 3.96
N LYS A 88 -23.21 -11.77 4.50
CA LYS A 88 -22.55 -11.40 5.77
C LYS A 88 -21.92 -10.01 5.73
N ASN A 89 -21.39 -9.59 4.58
CA ASN A 89 -20.61 -8.34 4.45
C ASN A 89 -21.34 -7.23 3.68
N ILE A 90 -22.66 -7.38 3.43
CA ILE A 90 -23.40 -6.47 2.55
C ILE A 90 -23.43 -5.02 3.08
N GLU A 91 -23.51 -4.84 4.39
CA GLU A 91 -23.56 -3.52 5.04
C GLU A 91 -22.23 -2.79 4.93
N GLN A 92 -21.13 -3.50 5.20
CA GLN A 92 -19.77 -2.98 5.03
C GLN A 92 -19.52 -2.58 3.58
N TYR A 93 -19.96 -3.42 2.63
CA TYR A 93 -19.88 -3.11 1.21
C TYR A 93 -20.67 -1.85 0.85
N ARG A 94 -21.90 -1.71 1.35
CA ARG A 94 -22.72 -0.49 1.13
C ARG A 94 -22.07 0.76 1.72
N ALA A 95 -21.52 0.67 2.94
CA ALA A 95 -20.80 1.77 3.57
C ALA A 95 -19.56 2.17 2.75
N TYR A 96 -18.76 1.18 2.34
CA TYR A 96 -17.61 1.39 1.46
C TYR A 96 -18.01 2.07 0.15
N MET A 97 -19.06 1.61 -0.52
CA MET A 97 -19.50 2.17 -1.80
C MET A 97 -20.02 3.60 -1.66
N ARG A 98 -20.73 3.93 -0.56
CA ARG A 98 -21.14 5.31 -0.27
C ARG A 98 -19.92 6.22 -0.15
N GLU A 99 -18.92 5.78 0.60
CA GLU A 99 -17.69 6.52 0.81
C GLU A 99 -16.87 6.67 -0.49
N TYR A 100 -16.74 5.59 -1.24
CA TYR A 100 -16.07 5.57 -2.54
C TYR A 100 -16.72 6.57 -3.51
N MET A 101 -18.05 6.56 -3.63
CA MET A 101 -18.78 7.47 -4.52
C MET A 101 -18.68 8.92 -4.04
N ARG A 102 -18.67 9.17 -2.72
CA ARG A 102 -18.42 10.51 -2.16
C ARG A 102 -17.05 11.04 -2.58
N LYS A 103 -15.99 10.24 -2.38
CA LYS A 103 -14.62 10.60 -2.78
C LYS A 103 -14.50 10.81 -4.28
N ARG A 104 -15.10 9.92 -5.08
CA ARG A 104 -15.09 10.04 -6.55
C ARG A 104 -15.78 11.32 -7.02
N ARG A 105 -16.92 11.70 -6.43
CA ARG A 105 -17.60 12.97 -6.74
C ARG A 105 -16.74 14.17 -6.37
N GLN A 106 -16.07 14.13 -5.22
CA GLN A 106 -15.16 15.20 -4.82
C GLN A 106 -13.99 15.34 -5.81
N GLN A 107 -13.34 14.23 -6.19
CA GLN A 107 -12.27 14.23 -7.18
C GLN A 107 -12.70 14.81 -8.53
N LEU A 108 -13.92 14.51 -8.97
CA LEU A 108 -14.47 15.08 -10.22
C LEU A 108 -14.74 16.58 -10.08
N LYS A 109 -15.21 17.04 -8.92
CA LYS A 109 -15.40 18.48 -8.65
C LYS A 109 -14.07 19.22 -8.59
N ASP A 110 -13.06 18.65 -7.93
CA ASP A 110 -11.73 19.23 -7.84
C ASP A 110 -11.10 19.33 -9.24
N GLN A 111 -11.23 18.29 -10.07
CA GLN A 111 -10.79 18.30 -11.47
C GLN A 111 -11.53 19.34 -12.32
N ALA A 112 -12.85 19.50 -12.12
CA ALA A 112 -13.64 20.50 -12.83
C ALA A 112 -13.32 21.94 -12.38
N GLY A 113 -13.07 22.15 -11.07
CA GLY A 113 -12.66 23.45 -10.52
C GLY A 113 -11.21 23.84 -10.88
N GLN A 114 -10.40 22.89 -11.36
CA GLN A 114 -9.04 23.13 -11.84
C GLN A 114 -8.97 23.47 -13.35
N GLN A 115 -10.09 23.44 -14.10
CA GLN A 115 -10.10 23.98 -15.47
C GLN A 115 -10.08 25.52 -15.42
N PRO A 116 -9.06 26.19 -15.98
CA PRO A 116 -9.06 27.65 -16.08
C PRO A 116 -10.21 28.11 -17.00
N PRO A 117 -10.77 29.31 -16.81
CA PRO A 117 -11.77 29.85 -17.73
C PRO A 117 -11.17 29.86 -19.14
N GLY A 118 -11.85 29.20 -20.07
CA GLY A 118 -11.47 29.20 -21.48
C GLY A 118 -11.36 30.63 -22.01
N PRO A 119 -10.53 30.88 -23.04
CA PRO A 119 -10.36 32.22 -23.58
C PRO A 119 -11.71 32.76 -24.02
N ALA A 120 -12.04 33.96 -23.54
CA ALA A 120 -13.23 34.70 -23.98
C ALA A 120 -13.14 34.96 -25.50
N PRO A 121 -14.29 34.95 -26.22
CA PRO A 121 -14.33 35.15 -27.67
C PRO A 121 -13.83 36.52 -28.11
#